data_AF-A0A6N8EJI9-F1
#
_entry.id   AF-A0A6N8EJI9-F1
#
_cell.length_a   1.000
_cell.length_b   1.000
_cell.length_c   1.000
_cell.angle_alpha   90.00
_cell.angle_beta   90.00
_cell.angle_gamma   90.00
#
_symmetry.space_group_name_H-M   'P 1'
#
loop_
_entity.id
_entity.type
_entity.pdbx_description
1 polymer ?
#
loop_
_entity_poly.entity_id
_entity_poly.type
_entity_poly.pdbx_seq_one_letter_code
_entity_poly.pdbx_strand_id
1 'polypeptide(L)' 'MSISVGALIGALGKEEQAIKDKINDPSFNASDSKQMLEMQMRFSNYQQISGITSAILSDLKQAAQGVIQKI' A
#
# COMPACT_ATOMS: atom_id res chain seq x y z
N MET A 1 -13.10 15.27 0.83
CA MET A 1 -12.81 14.03 0.09
C MET A 1 -12.80 12.88 1.08
N SER A 2 -13.82 12.04 1.11
CA SER A 2 -13.84 10.80 1.90
C SER A 2 -13.14 9.71 1.09
N ILE A 3 -11.88 9.42 1.43
CA ILE A 3 -11.18 8.30 0.80
C ILE A 3 -11.74 7.01 1.41
N SER A 4 -12.34 6.17 0.57
CA SER A 4 -12.88 4.88 1.02
C SER A 4 -11.73 3.91 1.32
N VAL A 5 -11.73 3.26 2.48
CA VAL A 5 -10.72 2.26 2.85
C VAL A 5 -10.56 1.16 1.81
N GLY A 6 -11.67 0.74 1.17
CA GLY A 6 -11.63 -0.22 0.07
C GLY A 6 -10.85 0.28 -1.17
N ALA A 7 -10.87 1.60 -1.45
CA ALA A 7 -10.10 2.17 -2.55
C ALA A 7 -8.59 2.19 -2.22
N LEU A 8 -8.23 2.44 -0.96
CA LEU A 8 -6.84 2.38 -0.49
C LEU A 8 -6.30 0.94 -0.51
N ILE A 9 -7.06 -0.03 -0.02
CA ILE A 9 -6.69 -1.46 -0.07
C ILE A 9 -6.55 -1.92 -1.53
N GLY A 10 -7.47 -1.50 -2.41
CA GLY A 10 -7.40 -1.81 -3.84
C GLY A 10 -6.18 -1.17 -4.53
N ALA A 11 -5.82 0.06 -4.17
CA ALA A 11 -4.60 0.70 -4.66
C ALA A 11 -3.34 0.00 -4.14
N LEU A 12 -3.34 -0.42 -2.87
CA LEU A 12 -2.25 -1.15 -2.25
C LEU A 12 -1.96 -2.47 -2.99
N GLY A 13 -3.00 -3.26 -3.25
CA GLY A 13 -2.87 -4.53 -3.97
C GLY A 13 -2.39 -4.36 -5.41
N LYS A 14 -2.77 -3.26 -6.09
CA LYS A 14 -2.27 -2.95 -7.44
C LYS A 14 -0.79 -2.61 -7.43
N GLU A 15 -0.33 -1.80 -6.49
CA GLU A 15 1.10 -1.47 -6.35
C GLU A 15 1.92 -2.71 -5.96
N GLU A 16 1.41 -3.55 -5.05
CA GLU A 16 2.06 -4.82 -4.68
C GLU A 16 2.23 -5.73 -5.89
N GLN A 17 1.17 -5.90 -6.69
CA GLN A 17 1.21 -6.72 -7.89
C GLN A 17 2.18 -6.15 -8.93
N ALA A 18 2.15 -4.83 -9.17
CA ALA A 18 3.05 -4.18 -10.12
C ALA A 18 4.53 -4.29 -9.72
N ILE A 19 4.84 -4.25 -8.41
CA ILE A 19 6.19 -4.49 -7.89
C ILE A 19 6.59 -5.95 -8.12
N LYS A 20 5.72 -6.90 -7.80
CA LYS A 20 5.96 -8.33 -8.03
C LYS A 20 6.18 -8.64 -9.51
N ASP A 21 5.33 -8.11 -10.38
CA ASP A 21 5.43 -8.31 -11.83
C ASP A 21 6.75 -7.75 -12.35
N LYS A 22 7.20 -6.58 -11.86
CA LYS A 22 8.45 -5.95 -12.27
C LYS A 22 9.70 -6.68 -11.74
N ILE A 23 9.64 -7.28 -10.56
CA ILE A 23 10.76 -8.10 -10.03
C ILE A 23 10.83 -9.45 -10.76
N ASN A 24 9.68 -10.02 -11.12
CA ASN A 24 9.60 -11.30 -11.83
C ASN A 24 9.84 -11.16 -13.34
N ASP A 25 9.93 -9.94 -13.86
CA ASP A 25 10.23 -9.68 -15.26
C ASP A 25 11.69 -10.08 -15.55
N PRO A 26 11.96 -11.05 -16.44
CA PRO A 26 13.33 -11.46 -16.77
C PRO A 26 14.13 -10.36 -17.49
N SER A 27 13.47 -9.31 -17.99
CA SER A 27 14.10 -8.11 -18.55
C SER A 27 14.45 -7.06 -17.48
N PHE A 28 14.01 -7.26 -16.23
CA PHE A 28 14.34 -6.36 -15.15
C PHE A 28 15.83 -6.42 -14.83
N ASN A 29 16.47 -5.25 -14.89
CA ASN A 29 17.88 -5.12 -14.62
C ASN A 29 18.09 -4.25 -13.37
N ALA A 30 18.42 -4.89 -12.25
CA ALA A 30 18.73 -4.20 -10.99
C ALA A 30 20.01 -3.34 -11.06
N SER A 31 20.85 -3.51 -12.08
CA SER A 31 22.00 -2.62 -12.33
C SER A 31 21.64 -1.39 -13.18
N ASP A 32 20.45 -1.37 -13.80
CA ASP A 32 19.94 -0.19 -14.48
C ASP A 32 19.40 0.81 -13.45
N SER A 33 20.07 1.96 -13.33
CA SER A 33 19.75 2.97 -12.33
C SER A 33 18.34 3.55 -12.50
N LYS A 34 17.79 3.57 -13.73
CA LYS A 34 16.44 4.06 -14.00
C LYS A 34 15.40 3.04 -13.54
N GLN A 35 15.61 1.76 -13.83
CA GLN A 35 14.71 0.70 -13.38
C GLN A 35 14.71 0.55 -11.85
N MET A 36 15.88 0.68 -11.21
CA MET A 36 15.98 0.70 -9.75
C MET A 36 15.29 1.92 -9.13
N LEU A 37 15.47 3.11 -9.70
CA LEU A 37 14.81 4.31 -9.21
C LEU A 37 13.27 4.20 -9.34
N GLU A 38 12.78 3.68 -10.47
CA GLU A 38 11.35 3.40 -10.65
C GLU A 38 10.83 2.39 -9.63
N MET A 39 11.60 1.33 -9.34
CA MET A 39 11.23 0.36 -8.30
C MET A 39 11.20 1.01 -6.90
N GLN A 40 12.20 1.82 -6.56
CA GLN A 40 12.25 2.52 -5.27
C GLN A 40 11.07 3.48 -5.10
N MET A 41 10.71 4.23 -6.14
CA MET A 41 9.54 5.10 -6.11
C MET A 41 8.25 4.31 -5.88
N ARG A 42 8.09 3.17 -6.55
CA ARG A 42 6.93 2.27 -6.35
C ARG A 42 6.88 1.71 -4.94
N PHE A 43 8.01 1.24 -4.41
CA PHE A 43 8.09 0.77 -3.02
C PHE A 43 7.77 1.88 -2.02
N SER A 44 8.25 3.11 -2.26
CA SER A 44 7.92 4.26 -1.42
C SER A 44 6.42 4.57 -1.45
N ASN A 45 5.81 4.53 -2.65
CA ASN A 45 4.37 4.74 -2.80
C ASN A 45 3.56 3.64 -2.09
N TYR A 46 3.96 2.38 -2.24
CA TYR A 46 3.38 1.24 -1.53
C TYR A 46 3.47 1.42 0.00
N GLN A 47 4.62 1.83 0.53
CA GLN A 47 4.81 2.08 1.96
C GLN A 47 3.92 3.21 2.47
N GLN A 48 3.79 4.31 1.71
CA GLN A 48 2.91 5.43 2.08
C GLN A 48 1.44 4.98 2.14
N ILE A 49 0.96 4.29 1.10
CA ILE A 49 -0.42 3.79 1.05
C ILE A 49 -0.63 2.75 2.16
N SER A 50 0.36 1.90 2.45
CA SER A 50 0.29 0.90 3.53
C SER A 50 0.18 1.56 4.90
N GLY A 51 0.96 2.61 5.15
CA GLY A 51 0.92 3.37 6.39
C GLY A 51 -0.42 4.09 6.59
N ILE A 52 -0.95 4.72 5.53
CA ILE A 52 -2.26 5.36 5.55
C ILE A 52 -3.36 4.32 5.80
N THR A 53 -3.30 3.18 5.10
CA THR A 53 -4.29 2.11 5.24
C THR A 53 -4.27 1.51 6.64
N SER A 54 -3.09 1.29 7.22
CA SER A 54 -2.97 0.73 8.58
C SER A 54 -3.46 1.70 9.65
N ALA A 55 -3.18 3.00 9.51
CA ALA A 55 -3.67 4.04 10.41
C ALA A 55 -5.20 4.09 10.40
N ILE A 56 -5.83 4.10 9.22
CA ILE A 56 -7.29 4.11 9.11
C ILE A 56 -7.88 2.80 9.67
N LEU A 57 -7.24 1.65 9.43
CA LEU A 57 -7.70 0.38 10.00
C LEU A 57 -7.62 0.37 11.54
N SER A 58 -6.57 0.99 12.10
CA SER A 58 -6.39 1.16 13.54
C SER A 58 -7.49 2.04 14.13
N ASP A 59 -7.76 3.18 13.51
CA ASP A 59 -8.81 4.11 13.93
C ASP A 59 -10.20 3.46 13.87
N LEU A 60 -10.48 2.69 12.81
CA LEU A 60 -11.72 1.92 12.69
C LEU A 60 -11.84 0.84 13.77
N LYS A 61 -10.74 0.14 14.09
CA LYS A 61 -10.73 -0.85 15.19
C LYS A 61 -10.96 -0.18 16.54
N GLN A 62 -10.33 0.96 16.82
CA GLN A 62 -10.56 1.71 18.05
C GLN A 62 -11.99 2.23 18.15
N ALA A 63 -12.55 2.75 17.07
CA ALA A 63 -13.95 3.17 17.00
C ALA A 63 -14.90 1.98 17.26
N ALA A 64 -14.65 0.82 16.64
CA ALA A 64 -15.43 -0.38 16.87
C ALA A 64 -15.33 -0.87 18.33
N GLN A 65 -14.14 -0.84 18.93
CA GLN A 65 -13.94 -1.21 20.34
C GLN A 65 -14.66 -0.24 21.30
N GLY A 66 -14.64 1.06 21.02
CA GLY A 66 -15.36 2.06 21.81
C GLY A 66 -16.89 1.92 21.71
N VAL A 67 -17.40 1.43 20.58
CA VAL A 67 -18.82 1.06 20.44
C VAL A 67 -19.13 -0.21 21.23
N ILE A 68 -18.27 -1.23 21.18
CA ILE A 68 -18.46 -2.50 21.92
C ILE A 68 -18.41 -2.28 23.43
N GLN A 69 -17.57 -1.37 23.94
CA GLN A 69 -17.50 -1.07 25.38
C GLN A 69 -18.68 -0.23 25.92
N LYS A 70 -19.51 0.36 25.05
CA LYS A 70 -20.70 1.12 25.42
C LYS A 70 -21.99 0.27 25.45
N ILE A 71 -21.90 -1.02 25.15
CA ILE A 71 -22.98 -2.01 25.25
C ILE A 71 -22.70 -2.90 26.47
#